data_AF-A0A3A8YXK5-F1
#
_entry.id   AF-A0A3A8YXK5-F1
#
_cell.length_a   1.000
_cell.length_b   1.000
_cell.length_c   1.000
_cell.angle_alpha   90.00
_cell.angle_beta   90.00
_cell.angle_gamma   90.00
#
_symmetry.space_group_name_H-M   'P 1'
#
loop_
_entity.id
_entity.type
_entity.pdbx_description
1 polymer ?
#
loop_
_entity_poly.entity_id
_entity_poly.type
_entity_poly.pdbx_seq_one_letter_code
_entity_poly.pdbx_strand_id
1 'polypeptide(L)'
;MWLEAYAVGITVALITVCIYNYKKRESLFYKYQDKVTQIQMEEVNHIYMTMRGWRHDYHNHMQKIRAHLALGQYGEVDRYIDLMETELAGIELKYNTGNAGVDAMLNSKLTLAEKNGLRVKCDAALPEDLPINQLDLCVLLGNLIDNAIEACEKIEDMQGRFLRVYMCVQKQQLYISVSNATNEVIRKLDREYITNKRGNHGHGLRRINLIVEKHQGYINRQNEPGVFATEIMLPMGY
;
A
#
# COMPACT_ATOMS: atom_id res chain seq x y z
N MET A 1 -11.71 -65.12 13.56
CA MET A 1 -12.97 -64.84 12.83
C MET A 1 -13.58 -63.48 13.16
N TRP A 2 -14.30 -63.24 14.26
CA TRP A 2 -14.95 -61.93 14.49
C TRP A 2 -13.97 -60.76 14.69
N LEU A 3 -12.89 -60.96 15.45
CA LEU A 3 -11.86 -59.93 15.67
C LEU A 3 -11.16 -59.48 14.38
N GLU A 4 -10.94 -60.40 13.44
CA GLU A 4 -10.30 -60.10 12.15
C GLU A 4 -11.22 -59.25 11.26
N ALA A 5 -12.53 -59.53 11.26
CA ALA A 5 -13.51 -58.73 10.53
C ALA A 5 -13.59 -57.28 11.08
N TYR A 6 -13.53 -57.10 12.40
CA TYR A 6 -13.47 -55.77 13.02
C TYR A 6 -12.18 -55.02 12.68
N ALA A 7 -11.04 -55.71 12.71
CA ALA A 7 -9.75 -55.12 12.33
C ALA A 7 -9.77 -54.64 10.88
N VAL A 8 -10.32 -55.43 9.95
CA VAL A 8 -10.48 -55.03 8.53
C VAL A 8 -11.43 -53.84 8.38
N GLY A 9 -12.54 -53.80 9.13
CA GLY A 9 -13.47 -52.66 9.09
C GLY A 9 -12.81 -51.36 9.54
N ILE A 10 -12.01 -51.41 10.61
CA ILE A 10 -11.28 -50.25 11.14
C ILE A 10 -10.22 -49.77 10.15
N THR A 11 -9.45 -50.68 9.54
CA THR A 11 -8.42 -50.28 8.57
C THR A 11 -9.02 -49.62 7.33
N VAL A 12 -10.13 -50.15 6.80
CA VAL A 12 -10.86 -49.54 5.68
C VAL A 12 -11.38 -48.14 6.05
N ALA A 13 -11.93 -47.97 7.26
CA ALA A 13 -12.39 -46.68 7.74
C ALA A 13 -11.24 -45.66 7.86
N LEU A 14 -10.09 -46.06 8.41
CA LEU A 14 -8.90 -45.21 8.51
C LEU A 14 -8.36 -44.81 7.14
N ILE A 15 -8.28 -45.75 6.18
CA ILE A 15 -7.86 -45.46 4.80
C ILE A 15 -8.80 -44.46 4.16
N THR A 16 -10.11 -44.64 4.32
CA THR A 16 -11.13 -43.73 3.76
C THR A 16 -10.99 -42.31 4.32
N VAL A 17 -10.80 -42.18 5.64
CA VAL A 17 -10.57 -40.89 6.30
C VAL A 17 -9.27 -40.24 5.83
N CYS A 18 -8.19 -41.02 5.67
CA CYS A 18 -6.92 -40.53 5.14
C CYS A 18 -7.06 -40.01 3.70
N ILE A 19 -7.76 -40.74 2.82
CA ILE A 19 -8.02 -40.31 1.44
C ILE A 19 -8.88 -39.05 1.42
N TYR A 20 -9.92 -38.96 2.24
CA TYR A 20 -10.76 -37.77 2.36
C TYR A 20 -9.95 -36.54 2.79
N ASN A 21 -9.12 -36.67 3.84
CA ASN A 21 -8.28 -35.60 4.33
C ASN A 21 -7.17 -35.21 3.35
N TYR A 22 -6.63 -36.15 2.59
CA TYR A 22 -5.69 -35.89 1.50
C TYR A 22 -6.35 -35.02 0.41
N LYS A 23 -7.49 -35.45 -0.14
CA LYS A 23 -8.24 -34.70 -1.16
C LYS A 23 -8.65 -33.31 -0.67
N LYS A 24 -9.04 -33.18 0.60
CA LYS A 24 -9.40 -31.90 1.21
C LYS A 24 -8.21 -30.93 1.26
N ARG A 25 -7.03 -31.40 1.65
CA ARG A 25 -5.79 -30.59 1.65
C ARG A 25 -5.37 -30.19 0.26
N GLU A 26 -5.44 -31.12 -0.69
CA GLU A 26 -5.13 -30.89 -2.10
C GLU A 26 -6.05 -29.82 -2.70
N SER A 27 -7.36 -29.90 -2.49
CA SER A 27 -8.30 -28.85 -2.92
C SER A 27 -8.00 -27.48 -2.29
N LEU A 28 -7.61 -27.46 -1.01
CA LEU A 28 -7.25 -26.23 -0.32
C LEU A 28 -5.95 -25.62 -0.88
N PHE A 29 -4.97 -26.47 -1.20
CA PHE A 29 -3.71 -26.07 -1.82
C PHE A 29 -3.95 -25.42 -3.18
N TYR A 30 -4.75 -26.04 -4.06
CA TYR A 30 -5.10 -25.47 -5.36
C TYR A 30 -5.82 -24.12 -5.23
N LYS A 31 -6.77 -24.00 -4.30
CA LYS A 31 -7.46 -22.73 -4.03
C LYS A 31 -6.50 -21.62 -3.56
N TYR A 32 -5.49 -21.99 -2.77
CA TYR A 32 -4.47 -21.04 -2.33
C TYR A 32 -3.59 -20.60 -3.49
N GLN A 33 -3.16 -21.55 -4.33
CA GLN A 33 -2.32 -21.27 -5.49
C GLN A 33 -3.04 -20.40 -6.53
N ASP A 34 -4.31 -20.68 -6.83
CA ASP A 34 -5.14 -19.83 -7.68
C ASP A 34 -5.23 -18.40 -7.15
N LYS A 35 -5.43 -18.24 -5.84
CA LYS A 35 -5.52 -16.93 -5.21
C LYS A 35 -4.22 -16.14 -5.30
N VAL A 36 -3.07 -16.78 -5.08
CA VAL A 36 -1.76 -16.15 -5.26
C VAL A 36 -1.56 -15.73 -6.71
N THR A 37 -1.94 -16.58 -7.65
CA THR A 37 -1.81 -16.33 -9.09
C THR A 37 -2.68 -15.15 -9.53
N GLN A 38 -3.90 -15.05 -9.01
CA GLN A 38 -4.78 -13.90 -9.26
C GLN A 38 -4.18 -12.58 -8.75
N ILE A 39 -3.58 -12.58 -7.55
CA ILE A 39 -2.91 -11.38 -7.01
C ILE A 39 -1.74 -10.97 -7.91
N GLN A 40 -0.93 -11.93 -8.37
CA GLN A 40 0.16 -11.66 -9.29
C GLN A 40 -0.34 -11.11 -10.64
N MET A 41 -1.43 -11.66 -11.18
CA MET A 41 -2.05 -11.15 -12.41
C MET A 41 -2.58 -9.73 -12.24
N GLU A 42 -3.21 -9.42 -11.10
CA GLU A 42 -3.64 -8.05 -10.78
C GLU A 42 -2.46 -7.07 -10.73
N GLU A 43 -1.34 -7.48 -10.13
CA GLU A 43 -0.13 -6.67 -10.05
C GLU A 43 0.50 -6.43 -11.43
N VAL A 44 0.62 -7.48 -12.25
CA VAL A 44 1.09 -7.37 -13.64
C VAL A 44 0.16 -6.46 -14.46
N ASN A 45 -1.16 -6.62 -14.31
CA ASN A 45 -2.12 -5.76 -15.00
C ASN A 45 -2.02 -4.31 -14.55
N HIS A 46 -1.83 -4.06 -13.25
CA HIS A 46 -1.61 -2.72 -12.72
C HIS A 46 -0.36 -2.09 -13.34
N ILE A 47 0.78 -2.79 -13.30
CA ILE A 47 2.03 -2.34 -13.92
C ILE A 47 1.82 -2.04 -15.42
N TYR A 48 1.12 -2.93 -16.13
CA TYR A 48 0.84 -2.74 -17.55
C TYR A 48 -0.02 -1.49 -17.81
N MET A 49 -1.06 -1.25 -17.01
CA MET A 49 -1.91 -0.05 -17.16
C MET A 49 -1.13 1.22 -16.83
N THR A 50 -0.30 1.21 -15.79
CA THR A 50 0.61 2.31 -15.48
C THR A 50 1.55 2.58 -16.66
N MET A 51 2.25 1.56 -17.16
CA MET A 51 3.18 1.68 -18.29
C MET A 51 2.48 2.20 -19.56
N ARG A 52 1.24 1.79 -19.80
CA ARG A 52 0.41 2.30 -20.90
C ARG A 52 0.14 3.80 -20.76
N GLY A 53 -0.16 4.27 -19.54
CA GLY A 53 -0.32 5.69 -19.22
C GLY A 53 0.97 6.47 -19.52
N TRP A 54 2.09 6.03 -18.96
CA TRP A 54 3.41 6.62 -19.23
C TRP A 54 3.73 6.72 -20.71
N ARG A 55 3.47 5.64 -21.48
CA ARG A 55 3.70 5.63 -22.92
C ARG A 55 2.82 6.64 -23.66
N HIS A 56 1.56 6.76 -23.25
CA HIS A 56 0.63 7.73 -23.83
C HIS A 56 1.09 9.16 -23.58
N ASP A 57 1.46 9.47 -22.33
CA ASP A 57 1.87 10.81 -21.96
C ASP A 57 3.20 11.18 -22.62
N TYR A 58 4.17 10.28 -22.62
CA TYR A 58 5.42 10.43 -23.38
C TYR A 58 5.16 10.72 -24.87
N HIS A 59 4.24 9.98 -25.49
CA HIS A 59 3.88 10.20 -26.89
C HIS A 59 3.31 11.61 -27.10
N ASN A 60 2.44 12.08 -26.21
CA ASN A 60 1.85 13.42 -26.28
C ASN A 60 2.91 14.52 -26.10
N HIS A 61 3.83 14.36 -25.14
CA HIS A 61 4.95 15.29 -24.96
C HIS A 61 5.81 15.37 -26.23
N MET A 62 6.15 14.21 -26.81
CA MET A 62 6.95 14.14 -28.03
C MET A 62 6.23 14.77 -29.23
N GLN A 63 4.92 14.58 -29.36
CA GLN A 63 4.12 15.24 -30.40
C GLN A 63 4.14 16.76 -30.27
N LYS A 64 3.99 17.29 -29.05
CA LYS A 64 4.05 18.75 -28.79
C LYS A 64 5.41 19.33 -29.15
N ILE A 65 6.50 18.66 -28.75
CA ILE A 65 7.87 19.06 -29.11
C ILE A 65 8.03 19.08 -30.64
N ARG A 66 7.60 18.02 -31.33
CA ARG A 66 7.66 17.95 -32.80
C ARG A 66 6.84 19.05 -33.48
N ALA A 67 5.68 19.40 -32.95
CA ALA A 67 4.84 20.48 -33.48
C ALA A 67 5.54 21.85 -33.37
N HIS A 68 6.11 22.17 -32.21
CA HIS A 68 6.87 23.41 -32.04
C HIS A 68 8.13 23.47 -32.91
N LEU A 69 8.85 22.35 -33.06
CA LEU A 69 10.00 22.26 -33.97
C LEU A 69 9.61 22.47 -35.44
N ALA A 70 8.50 21.88 -35.89
CA ALA A 70 8.01 22.04 -37.27
C ALA A 70 7.62 23.49 -37.60
N LEU A 71 7.23 24.27 -36.59
CA LEU A 71 6.90 25.69 -36.70
C LEU A 71 8.12 26.62 -36.51
N GLY A 72 9.32 26.07 -36.28
CA GLY A 72 10.54 26.84 -36.01
C GLY A 72 10.50 27.59 -34.67
N GLN A 73 9.64 27.18 -33.73
CA GLN A 73 9.42 27.85 -32.44
C GLN A 73 10.39 27.33 -31.39
N TYR A 74 11.70 27.50 -31.61
CA TYR A 74 12.73 26.93 -30.74
C TYR A 74 12.64 27.42 -29.29
N GLY A 75 12.27 28.69 -29.05
CA GLY A 75 12.07 29.21 -27.69
C GLY A 75 10.90 28.56 -26.94
N GLU A 76 9.85 28.13 -27.64
CA GLU A 76 8.73 27.40 -27.02
C GLU A 76 9.09 25.94 -26.74
N VAL A 77 9.99 25.34 -27.53
CA VAL A 77 10.54 24.02 -27.23
C VAL A 77 11.34 24.06 -25.93
N ASP A 78 12.23 25.05 -25.78
CA ASP A 78 13.06 25.23 -24.59
C ASP A 78 12.19 25.44 -23.34
N ARG A 79 11.23 26.37 -23.42
CA ARG A 79 10.25 26.63 -22.36
C ARG A 79 9.40 25.40 -22.01
N TYR A 80 9.06 24.57 -23.01
CA TYR A 80 8.29 23.36 -22.78
C TYR A 80 9.12 22.26 -22.12
N ILE A 81 10.39 22.13 -22.49
CA ILE A 81 11.35 21.25 -21.82
C ILE A 81 11.57 21.70 -20.38
N ASP A 82 11.79 23.00 -20.14
CA ASP A 82 11.92 23.57 -18.79
C ASP A 82 10.67 23.33 -17.94
N LEU A 83 9.48 23.42 -18.54
CA LEU A 83 8.22 23.12 -17.85
C LEU A 83 8.15 21.63 -17.48
N MET A 84 8.52 20.73 -18.40
CA MET A 84 8.60 19.30 -18.12
C MET A 84 9.63 19.02 -17.03
N GLU A 85 10.82 19.63 -17.10
CA GLU A 85 11.85 19.51 -16.08
C GLU A 85 11.40 20.10 -14.74
N THR A 86 10.62 21.18 -14.71
CA THR A 86 10.06 21.76 -13.49
C THR A 86 8.96 20.87 -12.89
N GLU A 87 8.13 20.24 -13.74
CA GLU A 87 7.18 19.22 -13.29
C GLU A 87 7.90 18.01 -12.66
N LEU A 88 9.07 17.63 -13.21
CA LEU A 88 9.97 16.63 -12.61
C LEU A 88 10.74 17.16 -11.38
N ALA A 89 11.16 18.42 -11.37
CA ALA A 89 11.98 19.08 -10.34
C ALA A 89 11.14 19.63 -9.17
N GLY A 90 9.82 19.63 -9.29
CA GLY A 90 8.90 19.78 -8.15
C GLY A 90 9.02 18.67 -7.10
N ILE A 91 9.93 17.71 -7.31
CA ILE A 91 10.55 16.86 -6.30
C ILE A 91 11.77 17.60 -5.70
N GLU A 92 11.56 18.79 -5.11
CA GLU A 92 12.43 19.13 -3.98
C GLU A 92 12.18 18.06 -2.93
N LEU A 93 13.22 17.38 -2.45
CA LEU A 93 13.11 16.40 -1.36
C LEU A 93 12.76 17.14 -0.06
N LYS A 94 11.51 17.60 0.04
CA LYS A 94 10.92 18.26 1.21
C LYS A 94 10.92 17.34 2.42
N TYR A 95 10.77 16.04 2.16
CA TYR A 95 10.80 15.00 3.17
C TYR A 95 12.09 14.19 3.02
N ASN A 96 12.99 14.31 4.00
CA ASN A 96 14.21 13.53 4.10
C ASN A 96 14.19 12.76 5.43
N THR A 97 14.02 11.45 5.32
CA THR A 97 13.97 10.52 6.43
C THR A 97 15.32 9.85 6.67
N GLY A 98 16.25 9.90 5.71
CA GLY A 98 17.50 9.15 5.72
C GLY A 98 17.45 7.85 4.92
N ASN A 99 16.26 7.40 4.48
CA ASN A 99 16.10 6.22 3.61
C ASN A 99 15.56 6.64 2.22
N ALA A 100 16.39 6.48 1.18
CA ALA A 100 16.08 6.96 -0.17
C ALA A 100 14.77 6.41 -0.77
N GLY A 101 14.39 5.16 -0.44
CA GLY A 101 13.14 4.55 -0.89
C GLY A 101 11.91 5.22 -0.28
N VAL A 102 11.98 5.43 1.03
CA VAL A 102 10.92 6.12 1.78
C VAL A 102 10.84 7.58 1.34
N ASP A 103 11.98 8.24 1.15
CA ASP A 103 12.04 9.64 0.71
C ASP A 103 11.38 9.83 -0.65
N ALA A 104 11.68 8.97 -1.64
CA ALA A 104 11.04 9.02 -2.95
C ALA A 104 9.51 8.83 -2.85
N MET A 105 9.05 7.89 -2.02
CA MET A 105 7.63 7.63 -1.81
C MET A 105 6.91 8.82 -1.14
N LEU A 106 7.49 9.36 -0.05
CA LEU A 106 6.92 10.48 0.68
C LEU A 106 6.84 11.73 -0.20
N ASN A 107 7.91 12.08 -0.91
CA ASN A 107 7.90 13.25 -1.79
C ASN A 107 6.95 13.08 -2.97
N SER A 108 6.77 11.87 -3.50
CA SER A 108 5.79 11.63 -4.56
C SER A 108 4.34 11.85 -4.08
N LYS A 109 3.98 11.33 -2.90
CA LYS A 109 2.59 11.35 -2.41
C LYS A 109 2.23 12.61 -1.62
N LEU A 110 3.07 13.01 -0.68
CA LEU A 110 2.77 14.11 0.24
C LEU A 110 2.83 15.46 -0.47
N THR A 111 3.79 15.68 -1.36
CA THR A 111 3.88 16.93 -2.14
C THR A 111 2.66 17.11 -3.04
N LEU A 112 2.17 16.02 -3.65
CA LEU A 112 0.92 16.05 -4.43
C LEU A 112 -0.29 16.36 -3.54
N ALA A 113 -0.38 15.73 -2.37
CA ALA A 113 -1.47 15.98 -1.43
C ALA A 113 -1.49 17.45 -0.96
N GLU A 114 -0.33 18.05 -0.69
CA GLU A 114 -0.20 19.46 -0.34
C GLU A 114 -0.62 20.39 -1.49
N LYS A 115 -0.24 20.07 -2.73
CA LYS A 115 -0.71 20.80 -3.92
C LYS A 115 -2.24 20.77 -4.06
N ASN A 116 -2.88 19.71 -3.57
CA ASN A 116 -4.34 19.57 -3.54
C ASN A 116 -4.99 20.19 -2.29
N GLY A 117 -4.26 21.00 -1.53
CA GLY A 117 -4.77 21.76 -0.39
C GLY A 117 -4.79 21.00 0.95
N LEU A 118 -4.15 19.83 1.04
CA LEU A 118 -4.04 19.08 2.30
C LEU A 118 -2.93 19.66 3.18
N ARG A 119 -3.23 19.92 4.46
CA ARG A 119 -2.20 20.32 5.43
C ARG A 119 -1.42 19.09 5.89
N VAL A 120 -0.20 18.93 5.40
CA VAL A 120 0.67 17.80 5.74
C VAL A 120 1.70 18.19 6.80
N LYS A 121 1.90 17.32 7.79
CA LYS A 121 3.04 17.36 8.71
C LYS A 121 3.73 16.00 8.70
N CYS A 122 5.00 15.95 8.31
CA CYS A 122 5.80 14.73 8.35
C CYS A 122 6.98 14.94 9.29
N ASP A 123 7.12 14.05 10.27
CA ASP A 123 8.25 14.00 11.20
C ASP A 123 8.79 12.57 11.22
N ALA A 124 9.82 12.34 10.41
CA ALA A 124 10.30 11.00 10.12
C ALA A 124 11.83 10.98 10.11
N ALA A 125 12.40 10.08 10.91
CA ALA A 125 13.84 9.85 10.98
C ALA A 125 14.11 8.35 11.02
N LEU A 126 14.81 7.85 9.99
CA LEU A 126 15.07 6.45 9.74
C LEU A 126 16.57 6.24 9.47
N PRO A 127 17.15 5.10 9.88
CA PRO A 127 18.45 4.67 9.41
C PRO A 127 18.45 4.46 7.89
N GLU A 128 19.60 4.67 7.25
CA GLU A 128 19.78 4.39 5.81
C GLU A 128 19.47 2.93 5.50
N ASP A 129 20.06 2.01 6.29
CA ASP A 129 19.81 0.59 6.23
C ASP A 129 18.77 0.15 7.26
N LEU A 130 17.59 -0.23 6.77
CA LEU A 130 16.54 -0.89 7.56
C LEU A 130 16.54 -2.39 7.23
N PRO A 131 16.50 -3.30 8.22
CA PRO A 131 16.40 -4.75 8.00
C PRO A 131 14.97 -5.18 7.59
N ILE A 132 14.19 -4.25 7.03
CA ILE A 132 12.85 -4.47 6.50
C ILE A 132 12.94 -4.32 4.98
N ASN A 133 12.31 -5.25 4.27
CA ASN A 133 12.30 -5.22 2.81
C ASN A 133 11.72 -3.88 2.30
N GLN A 134 12.48 -3.19 1.46
CA GLN A 134 12.14 -1.87 0.94
C GLN A 134 10.81 -1.84 0.18
N LEU A 135 10.49 -2.90 -0.59
CA LEU A 135 9.22 -3.00 -1.30
C LEU A 135 8.05 -3.12 -0.33
N ASP A 136 8.18 -3.97 0.71
CA ASP A 136 7.15 -4.09 1.75
C ASP A 136 6.91 -2.75 2.46
N LEU A 137 7.98 -2.02 2.80
CA LEU A 137 7.88 -0.72 3.46
C LEU A 137 7.20 0.32 2.56
N CYS A 138 7.58 0.41 1.28
CA CYS A 138 6.94 1.29 0.31
C CYS A 138 5.46 0.96 0.10
N VAL A 139 5.11 -0.32 -0.01
CA VAL A 139 3.70 -0.74 -0.15
C VAL A 139 2.91 -0.43 1.12
N LEU A 140 3.48 -0.67 2.30
CA LEU A 140 2.85 -0.37 3.58
C LEU A 140 2.56 1.12 3.72
N LEU A 141 3.59 1.96 3.55
CA LEU A 141 3.46 3.42 3.64
C LEU A 141 2.53 3.98 2.58
N GLY A 142 2.64 3.52 1.34
CA GLY A 142 1.77 3.94 0.25
C GLY A 142 0.30 3.70 0.58
N ASN A 143 -0.06 2.50 1.06
CA ASN A 143 -1.44 2.20 1.44
C ASN A 143 -1.91 3.01 2.66
N LEU A 144 -1.04 3.27 3.64
CA LEU A 144 -1.41 4.10 4.79
C LEU A 144 -1.70 5.54 4.38
N ILE A 145 -0.83 6.12 3.56
CA ILE A 145 -0.95 7.50 3.07
C ILE A 145 -2.15 7.63 2.13
N ASP A 146 -2.36 6.69 1.21
CA ASP A 146 -3.50 6.72 0.29
C ASP A 146 -4.82 6.66 1.05
N ASN A 147 -4.96 5.75 2.02
CA ASN A 147 -6.14 5.69 2.87
C ASN A 147 -6.40 7.01 3.62
N ALA A 148 -5.33 7.65 4.08
CA ALA A 148 -5.41 8.90 4.81
C ALA A 148 -5.81 10.09 3.91
N ILE A 149 -5.28 10.15 2.68
CA ILE A 149 -5.66 11.14 1.67
C ILE A 149 -7.12 10.93 1.24
N GLU A 150 -7.52 9.70 0.91
CA GLU A 150 -8.91 9.36 0.53
C GLU A 150 -9.93 9.73 1.63
N ALA A 151 -9.55 9.59 2.90
CA ALA A 151 -10.39 9.99 4.02
C ALA A 151 -10.52 11.53 4.12
N CYS A 152 -9.41 12.26 3.95
CA CYS A 152 -9.41 13.72 3.93
C CYS A 152 -10.19 14.32 2.76
N GLU A 153 -10.17 13.68 1.59
CA GLU A 153 -10.90 14.13 0.40
C GLU A 153 -12.42 14.16 0.60
N LYS A 154 -12.95 13.34 1.53
CA LYS A 154 -14.38 13.28 1.87
C LYS A 154 -14.84 14.42 2.79
N ILE A 155 -13.92 15.23 3.32
CA ILE A 155 -14.24 16.34 4.21
C ILE A 155 -14.48 17.58 3.36
N GLU A 156 -15.67 18.17 3.41
CA GLU A 156 -16.00 19.34 2.59
C GLU A 156 -15.18 20.58 2.96
N ASP A 157 -14.96 20.81 4.27
CA ASP A 157 -14.13 21.92 4.75
C ASP A 157 -12.64 21.64 4.50
N MET A 158 -12.06 22.32 3.50
CA MET A 158 -10.64 22.22 3.19
C MET A 158 -9.73 22.63 4.36
N GLN A 159 -10.15 23.55 5.22
CA GLN A 159 -9.32 24.01 6.35
C GLN A 159 -9.21 22.97 7.47
N GLY A 160 -10.21 22.08 7.58
CA GLY A 160 -10.22 20.96 8.51
C GLY A 160 -9.40 19.75 8.04
N ARG A 161 -8.94 19.71 6.79
CA ARG A 161 -8.18 18.59 6.24
C ARG A 161 -6.73 18.62 6.71
N PHE A 162 -6.28 17.54 7.35
CA PHE A 162 -4.89 17.37 7.72
C PHE A 162 -4.42 15.92 7.61
N LEU A 163 -3.12 15.75 7.39
CA LEU A 163 -2.41 14.48 7.44
C LEU A 163 -1.13 14.64 8.26
N ARG A 164 -0.90 13.74 9.21
CA ARG A 164 0.34 13.66 9.97
C ARG A 164 0.97 12.29 9.81
N VAL A 165 2.24 12.29 9.44
CA VAL A 165 3.06 11.09 9.33
C VAL A 165 4.19 11.21 10.35
N TYR A 166 4.35 10.20 11.19
CA TYR A 166 5.44 10.09 12.14
C TYR A 166 6.15 8.75 11.98
N MET A 167 7.47 8.76 11.88
CA MET A 167 8.26 7.53 11.79
C MET A 167 9.54 7.65 12.59
N CYS A 168 9.83 6.66 13.42
CA CYS A 168 11.10 6.60 14.12
C CYS A 168 11.51 5.16 14.40
N VAL A 169 12.80 4.98 14.61
CA VAL A 169 13.35 3.74 15.14
C VAL A 169 13.59 3.91 16.63
N GLN A 170 12.99 3.05 17.45
CA GLN A 170 13.21 3.03 18.88
C GLN A 170 13.31 1.58 19.39
N LYS A 171 14.33 1.27 20.20
CA LYS A 171 14.53 -0.08 20.79
C LYS A 171 14.46 -1.22 19.76
N GLN A 172 15.09 -1.05 18.59
CA GLN A 172 15.06 -2.02 17.48
C GLN A 172 13.65 -2.31 16.93
N GLN A 173 12.72 -1.36 17.06
CA GLN A 173 11.42 -1.39 16.42
C GLN A 173 11.25 -0.17 15.54
N LEU A 174 10.79 -0.39 14.32
CA LEU A 174 10.32 0.67 13.46
C LEU A 174 8.89 1.02 13.87
N TYR A 175 8.71 2.24 14.37
CA TYR A 175 7.40 2.81 14.67
C TYR A 175 6.93 3.67 13.51
N ILE A 176 5.70 3.45 13.06
CA ILE A 176 5.03 4.22 12.00
C ILE A 176 3.67 4.65 12.54
N SER A 177 3.37 5.94 12.48
CA SER A 177 2.07 6.50 12.85
C SER A 177 1.59 7.41 11.73
N VAL A 178 0.42 7.08 11.16
CA VAL A 178 -0.26 7.91 10.17
C VAL A 178 -1.62 8.30 10.75
N SER A 179 -1.86 9.60 10.87
CA SER A 179 -3.12 10.15 11.37
C SER A 179 -3.69 11.22 10.44
N ASN A 180 -5.00 11.26 10.32
CA ASN A 180 -5.68 12.16 9.41
C ASN A 180 -7.03 12.63 9.95
N ALA A 181 -7.49 13.75 9.42
CA ALA A 181 -8.84 14.21 9.66
C ALA A 181 -9.86 13.20 9.11
N THR A 182 -10.96 12.99 9.84
CA THR A 182 -12.08 12.15 9.36
C THR A 182 -13.43 12.69 9.85
N ASN A 183 -14.46 12.52 9.01
CA ASN A 183 -15.86 12.77 9.39
C ASN A 183 -16.57 11.49 9.87
N GLU A 184 -15.89 10.34 9.89
CA GLU A 184 -16.51 9.07 10.28
C GLU A 184 -16.72 9.00 11.79
N VAL A 185 -17.98 8.99 12.24
CA VAL A 185 -18.34 8.85 13.66
C VAL A 185 -18.03 7.42 14.12
N ILE A 186 -17.23 7.31 15.18
CA ILE A 186 -16.81 6.12 15.95
C ILE A 186 -17.48 4.82 15.46
N ARG A 187 -16.71 4.03 14.70
CA ARG A 187 -16.99 2.61 14.51
C ARG A 187 -15.89 1.86 15.24
N LYS A 188 -16.23 1.05 16.24
CA LYS A 188 -15.33 -0.01 16.71
C LYS A 188 -14.87 -0.76 15.46
N LEU A 189 -13.60 -0.58 15.06
CA LEU A 189 -12.99 -1.35 13.99
C LEU A 189 -12.78 -2.77 14.53
N ASP A 190 -13.85 -3.54 14.57
CA ASP A 190 -13.77 -4.97 14.87
C ASP A 190 -13.18 -5.70 13.66
N ARG A 191 -12.65 -6.91 13.86
CA ARG A 191 -12.10 -7.75 12.78
C ARG A 191 -13.10 -7.95 11.62
N GLU A 192 -14.40 -7.90 11.91
CA GLU A 192 -15.48 -8.00 10.91
C GLU A 192 -15.61 -6.77 9.99
N TYR A 193 -15.16 -5.61 10.43
CA TYR A 193 -15.24 -4.37 9.66
C TYR A 193 -14.32 -4.41 8.42
N ILE A 194 -13.21 -5.14 8.54
CA ILE A 194 -12.20 -5.36 7.51
C ILE A 194 -12.72 -6.32 6.42
N THR A 195 -13.64 -7.23 6.76
CA THR A 195 -14.20 -8.21 5.82
C THR A 195 -15.46 -7.73 5.08
N ASN A 196 -16.18 -6.72 5.59
CA ASN A 196 -17.51 -6.36 5.08
C ASN A 196 -17.56 -5.18 4.09
N LYS A 197 -16.44 -4.51 3.78
CA LYS A 197 -16.39 -3.59 2.62
C LYS A 197 -16.25 -4.39 1.32
N ARG A 198 -17.39 -4.84 0.76
CA ARG A 198 -17.50 -5.26 -0.65
C ARG A 198 -17.26 -4.03 -1.54
N GLY A 199 -16.03 -3.88 -2.05
CA GLY A 199 -15.65 -2.85 -3.01
C GLY A 199 -14.12 -2.67 -3.14
N ASN A 200 -13.69 -1.88 -4.13
CA ASN A 200 -12.28 -1.61 -4.47
C ASN A 200 -11.40 -1.14 -3.29
N HIS A 201 -11.98 -0.65 -2.19
CA HIS A 201 -11.24 -0.14 -1.02
C HIS A 201 -10.79 -1.22 -0.02
N GLY A 202 -11.29 -2.47 -0.11
CA GLY A 202 -10.93 -3.55 0.84
C GLY A 202 -9.51 -4.09 0.67
N HIS A 203 -8.84 -3.79 -0.45
CA HIS A 203 -7.53 -4.34 -0.78
C HIS A 203 -6.38 -3.66 0.00
N GLY A 204 -6.46 -2.35 0.23
CA GLY A 204 -5.39 -1.60 0.90
C GLY A 204 -5.22 -1.96 2.37
N LEU A 205 -6.30 -1.98 3.14
CA LEU A 205 -6.28 -2.40 4.55
C LEU A 205 -5.84 -3.86 4.72
N ARG A 206 -6.25 -4.72 3.80
CA ARG A 206 -5.80 -6.12 3.76
C ARG A 206 -4.29 -6.22 3.51
N ARG A 207 -3.75 -5.45 2.56
CA ARG A 207 -2.30 -5.41 2.27
C ARG A 207 -1.50 -4.92 3.47
N ILE A 208 -1.96 -3.87 4.14
CA ILE A 208 -1.36 -3.38 5.38
C ILE A 208 -1.28 -4.51 6.42
N ASN A 209 -2.39 -5.20 6.68
CA ASN A 209 -2.42 -6.29 7.67
C ASN A 209 -1.48 -7.44 7.30
N LEU A 210 -1.45 -7.85 6.02
CA LEU A 210 -0.59 -8.93 5.54
C LEU A 210 0.90 -8.59 5.70
N ILE A 211 1.30 -7.34 5.43
CA ILE A 211 2.70 -6.91 5.59
C ILE A 211 3.07 -6.86 7.08
N VAL A 212 2.21 -6.30 7.92
CA VAL A 212 2.45 -6.27 9.37
C VAL A 212 2.57 -7.69 9.92
N GLU A 213 1.69 -8.61 9.52
CA GLU A 213 1.73 -10.01 9.94
C GLU A 213 2.98 -10.73 9.42
N LYS A 214 3.38 -10.50 8.16
CA LYS A 214 4.62 -11.04 7.56
C LYS A 214 5.86 -10.67 8.37
N HIS A 215 5.90 -9.45 8.91
CA HIS A 215 6.99 -8.93 9.73
C HIS A 215 6.78 -9.18 11.24
N GLN A 216 5.78 -9.99 11.62
CA GLN A 216 5.43 -10.26 13.03
C GLN A 216 5.21 -8.98 13.85
N GLY A 217 4.74 -7.93 13.19
CA GLY A 217 4.52 -6.63 13.77
C GLY A 217 3.17 -6.51 14.48
N TYR A 218 3.00 -5.36 15.11
CA TYR A 218 1.77 -4.97 15.75
C TYR A 218 1.13 -3.80 15.01
N ILE A 219 -0.20 -3.81 14.92
CA ILE A 219 -0.97 -2.72 14.34
C ILE A 219 -2.12 -2.35 15.27
N ASN A 220 -2.27 -1.05 15.50
CA ASN A 220 -3.35 -0.45 16.24
C ASN A 220 -4.04 0.61 15.36
N ARG A 221 -5.36 0.69 15.46
CA ARG A 221 -6.15 1.67 14.72
C ARG A 221 -7.13 2.33 15.67
N GLN A 222 -7.05 3.64 15.75
CA GLN A 222 -7.85 4.45 16.64
C GLN A 222 -8.73 5.38 15.80
N ASN A 223 -10.00 5.51 16.20
CA ASN A 223 -10.93 6.45 15.58
C ASN A 223 -11.56 7.29 16.68
N GLU A 224 -11.03 8.50 16.84
CA GLU A 224 -11.55 9.52 17.75
C GLU A 224 -12.37 10.54 16.96
N PRO A 225 -13.27 11.30 17.60
CA PRO A 225 -14.04 12.34 16.92
C PRO A 225 -13.13 13.29 16.14
N GLY A 226 -13.25 13.28 14.81
CA GLY A 226 -12.46 14.13 13.92
C GLY A 226 -11.09 13.59 13.51
N VAL A 227 -10.61 12.49 14.10
CA VAL A 227 -9.25 11.96 13.85
C VAL A 227 -9.23 10.44 13.73
N PHE A 228 -8.69 9.94 12.63
CA PHE A 228 -8.33 8.54 12.47
C PHE A 228 -6.81 8.38 12.54
N ALA A 229 -6.33 7.38 13.29
CA ALA A 229 -4.91 7.07 13.41
C ALA A 229 -4.66 5.58 13.19
N THR A 230 -3.62 5.26 12.43
CA THR A 230 -3.06 3.91 12.31
C THR A 230 -1.62 3.93 12.81
N GLU A 231 -1.34 3.10 13.80
CA GLU A 231 -0.03 2.96 14.44
C GLU A 231 0.47 1.54 14.19
N ILE A 232 1.72 1.41 13.76
CA ILE A 232 2.35 0.15 13.43
C ILE A 232 3.72 0.09 14.10
N MET A 233 4.02 -1.06 14.70
CA MET A 233 5.36 -1.41 15.19
C MET A 233 5.85 -2.64 14.42
N LEU A 234 6.97 -2.50 13.72
CA LEU A 234 7.65 -3.62 13.06
C LEU A 234 8.95 -3.95 13.81
N PRO A 235 9.11 -5.17 14.33
CA PRO A 235 10.39 -5.65 14.84
C PRO A 235 11.45 -5.61 13.74
N MET A 236 12.64 -5.13 14.06
CA MET A 236 13.77 -5.04 13.12
C MET A 236 14.80 -6.14 13.40
N GLY A 237 14.35 -7.36 13.68
CA GLY A 237 15.18 -8.45 14.20
C GLY A 237 16.55 -8.58 13.53
N TYR A 238 17.58 -8.78 14.35
CA TYR A 238 18.90 -9.27 13.94
C TYR A 238 18.95 -10.80 14.08
#